data_AF-A0A2D6AL27-F1
#
_entry.id   AF-A0A2D6AL27-F1
#
_cell.length_a   1.000
_cell.length_b   1.000
_cell.length_c   1.000
_cell.angle_alpha   90.00
_cell.angle_beta   90.00
_cell.angle_gamma   90.00
#
_symmetry.space_group_name_H-M   'P 1'
#
loop_
_entity.id
_entity.type
_entity.pdbx_description
1 polymer ?
#
loop_
_entity_poly.entity_id
_entity_poly.type
_entity_poly.pdbx_seq_one_letter_code
_entity_poly.pdbx_strand_id
1 'polypeptide(L)'
;MPHISKEDIADRITELLIEHFTAYGEYDPDLTLSYFQKVVRDGQVQVATSPPRTDDERLVLYQSDVKGNEADIDLLNFIYNNYFADDNNGLALSAIQLYVNGSPDPAIYNNITTLIVGDDIIDVNNGSLSETFYQDNLGQFVEFTETHSNIDIEKATQILDTNIYELYPSELTKQQRINRFFQEYINLTPPETPRQAEAITDEGGIDGLTDTENLDTMDVYHHHYDISFAPIDDREDKYITWRDAKADSENTGKTLQFLYDDLQRNYFLEEDLDPGIADERPKYRSRSSGYLKVRTLNQAIVVRNEESSDIGLIGSDENEPTWETEGFTITMWMRFLDKVNGGTLFNFGNPLREIDPTGFMLETFVVERKFGTGQPGEFFVTGDVERFVRLVVRDEGGFIRDSHVGNTWAERIDTVGFNTQAELDAPYNSGDPSAGGVSPFNYTQIPIDLREWYFIVATYDPNIQEDVSISTYLDADDFGPDGATALKNDPDFWRWNIEPTEPAYTSYSEHGAMCKVEIISRTDLLRARGFQT
;
A
#
# COMPACT_ATOMS: atom_id res chain seq x y z
N MET A 1 -8.62 19.88 -49.74
CA MET A 1 -9.14 19.85 -48.35
C MET A 1 -9.52 18.42 -48.03
N PRO A 2 -9.44 17.94 -46.78
CA PRO A 2 -9.97 16.64 -46.42
C PRO A 2 -11.45 16.57 -46.81
N HIS A 3 -11.88 15.45 -47.38
CA HIS A 3 -13.27 15.23 -47.78
C HIS A 3 -14.12 15.11 -46.52
N ILE A 4 -14.96 16.10 -46.25
CA ILE A 4 -15.87 16.11 -45.11
C ILE A 4 -17.00 15.12 -45.41
N SER A 5 -17.18 14.14 -44.54
CA SER A 5 -18.28 13.19 -44.60
C SER A 5 -19.48 13.69 -43.79
N LYS A 6 -20.63 13.04 -43.96
CA LYS A 6 -21.82 13.30 -43.14
C LYS A 6 -21.59 12.91 -41.67
N GLU A 7 -20.73 11.92 -41.44
CA GLU A 7 -20.34 11.51 -40.08
C GLU A 7 -19.58 12.66 -39.41
N ASP A 8 -18.60 13.26 -40.09
CA ASP A 8 -17.83 14.37 -39.53
C ASP A 8 -18.71 15.59 -39.18
N ILE A 9 -19.80 15.80 -39.92
CA ILE A 9 -20.79 16.85 -39.62
C ILE A 9 -21.64 16.48 -38.40
N ALA A 10 -22.08 15.22 -38.31
CA ALA A 10 -22.85 14.73 -37.17
C ALA A 10 -22.02 14.78 -35.89
N ASP A 11 -20.78 14.29 -35.93
CA ASP A 11 -19.80 14.37 -34.84
C ASP A 11 -19.63 15.82 -34.37
N ARG A 12 -19.45 16.75 -35.31
CA ARG A 12 -19.27 18.17 -34.98
C ARG A 12 -20.49 18.78 -34.30
N ILE A 13 -21.70 18.41 -34.72
CA ILE A 13 -22.94 18.89 -34.10
C ILE A 13 -23.07 18.31 -32.68
N THR A 14 -22.79 17.01 -32.51
CA THR A 14 -22.77 16.34 -31.20
C THR A 14 -21.78 17.03 -30.24
N GLU A 15 -20.55 17.28 -30.68
CA GLU A 15 -19.53 17.99 -29.89
C GLU A 15 -20.04 19.35 -29.40
N LEU A 16 -20.62 20.14 -30.30
CA LEU A 16 -21.13 21.48 -29.96
C LEU A 16 -22.29 21.41 -28.97
N LEU A 17 -23.17 20.41 -29.08
CA LEU A 17 -24.27 20.20 -28.12
C LEU A 17 -23.71 19.89 -26.72
N ILE A 18 -22.62 19.12 -26.63
CA ILE A 18 -21.94 18.80 -25.36
C ILE A 18 -21.23 20.03 -24.80
N GLU A 19 -20.49 20.75 -25.63
CA GLU A 19 -19.71 21.93 -25.24
C GLU A 19 -20.61 23.02 -24.64
N HIS A 20 -21.86 23.11 -25.13
CA HIS A 20 -22.88 24.01 -24.63
C HIS A 20 -23.90 23.35 -23.67
N PHE A 21 -23.69 22.10 -23.25
CA PHE A 21 -24.66 21.34 -22.44
C PHE A 21 -25.02 22.06 -21.12
N THR A 22 -24.02 22.64 -20.46
CA THR A 22 -24.19 23.39 -19.20
C THR A 22 -25.09 24.62 -19.34
N ALA A 23 -25.14 25.25 -20.52
CA ALA A 23 -26.02 26.38 -20.77
C ALA A 23 -27.51 25.98 -20.77
N TYR A 24 -27.82 24.72 -21.05
CA TYR A 24 -29.20 24.20 -20.95
C TYR A 24 -29.63 23.90 -19.51
N GLY A 25 -28.68 23.53 -18.64
CA GLY A 25 -28.95 23.30 -17.22
C GLY A 25 -29.41 24.56 -16.47
N GLU A 26 -29.16 25.76 -17.01
CA GLU A 26 -29.72 27.01 -16.47
C GLU A 26 -31.22 27.18 -16.76
N TYR A 27 -31.76 26.51 -17.79
CA TYR A 27 -33.17 26.55 -18.18
C TYR A 27 -34.00 25.42 -17.62
N ASP A 28 -33.43 24.22 -17.65
CA ASP A 28 -34.07 23.00 -17.20
C ASP A 28 -33.09 22.25 -16.28
N PRO A 29 -33.14 22.50 -14.96
CA PRO A 29 -32.23 21.86 -14.02
C PRO A 29 -32.47 20.35 -13.89
N ASP A 30 -33.61 19.84 -14.38
CA ASP A 30 -33.92 18.41 -14.40
C ASP A 30 -33.33 17.71 -15.64
N LEU A 31 -32.72 18.47 -16.56
CA LEU A 31 -32.14 17.97 -17.79
C LEU A 31 -30.68 17.55 -17.60
N THR A 32 -30.48 16.30 -17.18
CA THR A 32 -29.17 15.65 -17.03
C THR A 32 -28.80 14.83 -18.27
N LEU A 33 -27.52 14.46 -18.46
CA LEU A 33 -27.12 13.55 -19.55
C LEU A 33 -27.89 12.21 -19.52
N SER A 34 -28.23 11.74 -18.31
CA SER A 34 -29.06 10.54 -18.11
C SER A 34 -30.47 10.65 -18.70
N TYR A 35 -31.00 11.87 -18.88
CA TYR A 35 -32.29 12.12 -19.50
C TYR A 35 -32.34 11.64 -20.96
N PHE A 36 -31.21 11.74 -21.67
CA PHE A 36 -31.11 11.36 -23.08
C PHE A 36 -30.73 9.88 -23.28
N GLN A 37 -30.38 9.16 -22.21
CA GLN A 37 -29.92 7.77 -22.30
C GLN A 37 -31.03 6.85 -22.82
N LYS A 38 -30.68 5.98 -23.77
CA LYS A 38 -31.60 4.96 -24.31
C LYS A 38 -31.27 3.60 -23.72
N VAL A 39 -32.31 2.89 -23.26
CA VAL A 39 -32.21 1.57 -22.63
C VAL A 39 -33.14 0.58 -23.32
N VAL A 40 -32.88 -0.71 -23.13
CA VAL A 40 -33.78 -1.77 -23.59
C VAL A 40 -34.71 -2.20 -22.45
N ARG A 41 -35.98 -1.77 -22.49
CA ARG A 41 -37.04 -2.27 -21.59
C ARG A 41 -38.08 -3.04 -22.40
N ASP A 42 -38.55 -4.16 -21.87
CA ASP A 42 -39.55 -5.01 -22.52
C ASP A 42 -39.22 -5.41 -23.98
N GLY A 43 -37.93 -5.49 -24.31
CA GLY A 43 -37.44 -5.83 -25.65
C GLY A 43 -37.53 -4.70 -26.68
N GLN A 44 -37.82 -3.46 -26.26
CA GLN A 44 -37.83 -2.27 -27.10
C GLN A 44 -36.81 -1.23 -26.62
N VAL A 45 -36.25 -0.47 -27.56
CA VAL A 45 -35.40 0.69 -27.25
C VAL A 45 -36.29 1.86 -26.86
N GLN A 46 -36.05 2.43 -25.69
CA GLN A 46 -36.79 3.58 -25.19
C GLN A 46 -35.88 4.54 -24.42
N VAL A 47 -36.27 5.82 -24.37
CA VAL A 47 -35.54 6.85 -23.61
C VAL A 47 -35.80 6.68 -22.12
N ALA A 48 -34.76 6.79 -21.30
CA ALA A 48 -34.79 6.56 -19.86
C ALA A 48 -35.29 7.77 -19.05
N THR A 49 -36.23 8.57 -19.58
CA THR A 49 -36.65 9.84 -18.97
C THR A 49 -37.38 9.68 -17.63
N SER A 50 -38.24 8.68 -17.48
CA SER A 50 -38.89 8.38 -16.19
C SER A 50 -39.40 6.92 -16.14
N PRO A 51 -38.87 6.05 -15.28
CA PRO A 51 -37.76 6.30 -14.34
C PRO A 51 -36.40 6.45 -15.07
N PRO A 52 -35.45 7.21 -14.47
CA PRO A 52 -34.06 7.30 -14.90
C PRO A 52 -33.43 5.92 -15.14
N ARG A 53 -32.37 5.87 -15.94
CA ARG A 53 -31.59 4.63 -16.12
C ARG A 53 -31.06 4.15 -14.77
N THR A 54 -31.24 2.88 -14.46
CA THR A 54 -30.58 2.21 -13.32
C THR A 54 -29.34 1.45 -13.79
N ASP A 55 -28.39 1.17 -12.89
CA ASP A 55 -27.11 0.51 -13.22
C ASP A 55 -27.27 -0.87 -13.87
N ASP A 56 -28.36 -1.58 -13.54
CA ASP A 56 -28.66 -2.91 -14.09
C ASP A 56 -29.18 -2.88 -15.55
N GLU A 57 -29.45 -1.68 -16.09
CA GLU A 57 -29.98 -1.52 -17.44
C GLU A 57 -28.88 -1.37 -18.49
N ARG A 58 -29.05 -2.14 -19.57
CA ARG A 58 -28.16 -2.07 -20.73
C ARG A 58 -28.40 -0.78 -21.50
N LEU A 59 -27.37 0.06 -21.53
CA LEU A 59 -27.31 1.27 -22.35
C LEU A 59 -27.20 0.89 -23.84
N VAL A 60 -27.97 1.57 -24.68
CA VAL A 60 -27.90 1.43 -26.13
C VAL A 60 -26.84 2.37 -26.67
N LEU A 61 -25.85 1.79 -27.35
CA LEU A 61 -24.81 2.53 -28.06
C LEU A 61 -24.99 2.35 -29.56
N TYR A 62 -24.77 3.41 -30.31
CA TYR A 62 -24.82 3.41 -31.76
C TYR A 62 -23.40 3.33 -32.32
N GLN A 63 -23.26 2.64 -33.45
CA GLN A 63 -21.96 2.46 -34.09
C GLN A 63 -21.40 3.77 -34.70
N SER A 64 -22.27 4.75 -34.92
CA SER A 64 -21.97 6.01 -35.60
C SER A 64 -22.97 7.09 -35.15
N ASP A 65 -22.55 8.35 -35.16
CA ASP A 65 -23.35 9.51 -34.75
C ASP A 65 -24.55 9.73 -35.68
N VAL A 66 -24.38 9.43 -36.97
CA VAL A 66 -25.47 9.43 -37.95
C VAL A 66 -26.51 8.37 -37.61
N LYS A 67 -26.07 7.21 -37.10
CA LYS A 67 -26.99 6.13 -36.70
C LYS A 67 -27.73 6.43 -35.40
N GLY A 68 -27.12 7.20 -34.48
CA GLY A 68 -27.79 7.68 -33.28
C GLY A 68 -28.95 8.62 -33.58
N ASN A 69 -28.82 9.46 -34.62
CA ASN A 69 -29.82 10.47 -35.01
C ASN A 69 -30.45 10.18 -36.39
N GLU A 70 -30.80 8.93 -36.67
CA GLU A 70 -31.40 8.55 -37.97
C GLU A 70 -32.74 9.28 -38.23
N ALA A 71 -33.43 9.72 -37.18
CA ALA A 71 -34.63 10.55 -37.28
C ALA A 71 -34.35 11.94 -37.88
N ASP A 72 -33.11 12.43 -37.76
CA ASP A 72 -32.68 13.77 -38.15
C ASP A 72 -31.82 13.77 -39.43
N ILE A 73 -31.84 12.64 -40.15
CA ILE A 73 -31.03 12.42 -41.36
C ILE A 73 -31.34 13.43 -42.47
N ASP A 74 -32.57 13.92 -42.55
CA ASP A 74 -32.99 14.90 -43.57
C ASP A 74 -32.31 16.25 -43.33
N LEU A 75 -32.15 16.67 -42.07
CA LEU A 75 -31.38 17.84 -41.71
C LEU A 75 -29.90 17.64 -42.04
N LEU A 76 -29.35 16.45 -41.80
CA LEU A 76 -27.96 16.14 -42.19
C LEU A 76 -27.74 16.29 -43.68
N ASN A 77 -28.68 15.73 -44.45
CA ASN A 77 -28.64 15.73 -45.90
C ASN A 77 -28.74 17.15 -46.41
N PHE A 78 -29.60 17.99 -45.81
CA PHE A 78 -29.69 19.40 -46.14
C PHE A 78 -28.36 20.12 -45.88
N ILE A 79 -27.77 19.96 -44.68
CA ILE A 79 -26.51 20.63 -44.33
C ILE A 79 -25.38 20.16 -45.26
N TYR A 80 -25.22 18.85 -45.43
CA TYR A 80 -24.21 18.27 -46.29
C TYR A 80 -24.34 18.77 -47.73
N ASN A 81 -25.53 18.68 -48.33
CA ASN A 81 -25.74 19.00 -49.73
C ASN A 81 -25.59 20.50 -50.05
N ASN A 82 -25.96 21.38 -49.12
CA ASN A 82 -25.92 22.83 -49.37
C ASN A 82 -24.58 23.48 -49.01
N TYR A 83 -23.83 22.91 -48.06
CA TYR A 83 -22.63 23.54 -47.52
C TYR A 83 -21.34 22.75 -47.71
N PHE A 84 -21.42 21.44 -47.99
CA PHE A 84 -20.25 20.53 -47.96
C PHE A 84 -20.09 19.60 -49.19
N ALA A 85 -21.12 19.36 -50.02
CA ALA A 85 -21.12 18.34 -51.08
C ALA A 85 -20.39 18.69 -52.42
N ASP A 86 -19.22 19.34 -52.39
CA ASP A 86 -18.30 19.69 -53.52
C ASP A 86 -18.75 20.83 -54.48
N ASP A 87 -17.90 21.58 -55.23
CA ASP A 87 -16.56 21.34 -55.79
C ASP A 87 -15.71 22.64 -55.94
N ASN A 88 -16.09 23.76 -55.31
CA ASN A 88 -15.32 25.04 -55.46
C ASN A 88 -15.35 26.01 -54.27
N ASN A 89 -16.00 25.66 -53.14
CA ASN A 89 -15.97 26.44 -51.88
C ASN A 89 -16.73 25.72 -50.75
N GLY A 90 -16.53 24.40 -50.60
CA GLY A 90 -17.07 23.68 -49.43
C GLY A 90 -16.54 24.32 -48.14
N LEU A 91 -17.42 24.51 -47.15
CA LEU A 91 -17.02 25.08 -45.88
C LEU A 91 -16.15 24.07 -45.09
N ALA A 92 -15.31 24.58 -44.20
CA ALA A 92 -14.66 23.72 -43.20
C ALA A 92 -15.65 23.38 -42.08
N LEU A 93 -15.45 22.26 -41.37
CA LEU A 93 -16.26 21.88 -40.19
C LEU A 93 -16.34 22.99 -39.12
N SER A 94 -15.29 23.82 -39.02
CA SER A 94 -15.26 24.98 -38.11
C SER A 94 -16.30 26.06 -38.45
N ALA A 95 -16.92 26.01 -39.63
CA ALA A 95 -18.02 26.90 -40.01
C ALA A 95 -19.36 26.49 -39.39
N ILE A 96 -19.44 25.29 -38.79
CA ILE A 96 -20.58 24.87 -37.97
C ILE A 96 -20.37 25.40 -36.57
N GLN A 97 -21.34 26.19 -36.10
CA GLN A 97 -21.34 26.78 -34.77
C GLN A 97 -22.72 26.59 -34.14
N LEU A 98 -22.75 26.45 -32.83
CA LEU A 98 -23.97 26.37 -32.06
C LEU A 98 -24.06 27.58 -31.15
N TYR A 99 -25.18 28.29 -31.21
CA TYR A 99 -25.50 29.34 -30.27
C TYR A 99 -26.63 28.86 -29.37
N VAL A 100 -26.39 28.93 -28.06
CA VAL A 100 -27.42 28.69 -27.04
C VAL A 100 -27.69 30.02 -26.36
N ASN A 101 -28.91 30.52 -26.50
CA ASN A 101 -29.33 31.69 -25.73
C ASN A 101 -29.45 31.26 -24.27
N GLY A 102 -28.85 31.99 -23.32
CA GLY A 102 -28.90 31.72 -21.87
C GLY A 102 -29.93 32.53 -21.08
N SER A 103 -30.79 33.31 -21.75
CA SER A 103 -31.77 34.18 -21.10
C SER A 103 -33.03 33.45 -20.61
N PRO A 104 -33.35 33.45 -19.30
CA PRO A 104 -34.53 32.78 -18.74
C PRO A 104 -35.86 33.50 -19.04
N ASP A 105 -35.91 34.37 -20.06
CA ASP A 105 -37.11 35.15 -20.42
C ASP A 105 -38.17 34.26 -21.09
N PRO A 106 -39.33 34.03 -20.46
CA PRO A 106 -40.44 33.24 -21.02
C PRO A 106 -41.04 33.84 -22.30
N ALA A 107 -40.64 35.04 -22.74
CA ALA A 107 -41.07 35.60 -24.02
C ALA A 107 -40.27 35.06 -25.23
N ILE A 108 -39.16 34.36 -24.99
CA ILE A 108 -38.21 33.88 -26.02
C ILE A 108 -38.19 32.33 -26.04
N TYR A 109 -39.36 31.69 -25.99
CA TYR A 109 -39.44 30.21 -26.08
C TYR A 109 -39.04 29.67 -27.47
N ASN A 110 -38.99 30.53 -28.49
CA ASN A 110 -38.63 30.14 -29.84
C ASN A 110 -37.20 30.67 -30.08
N ASN A 111 -36.23 29.76 -30.26
CA ASN A 111 -34.79 29.99 -30.50
C ASN A 111 -33.85 29.87 -29.28
N ILE A 112 -34.04 28.82 -28.47
CA ILE A 112 -33.07 28.46 -27.41
C ILE A 112 -31.76 27.97 -28.02
N THR A 113 -31.85 27.13 -29.07
CA THR A 113 -30.70 26.58 -29.80
C THR A 113 -30.76 27.01 -31.26
N THR A 114 -29.68 27.63 -31.74
CA THR A 114 -29.52 28.04 -33.13
C THR A 114 -28.25 27.41 -33.69
N LEU A 115 -28.39 26.68 -34.80
CA LEU A 115 -27.25 26.16 -35.55
C LEU A 115 -26.88 27.17 -36.64
N ILE A 116 -25.62 27.54 -36.71
CA ILE A 116 -25.10 28.46 -37.72
C ILE A 116 -24.14 27.66 -38.59
N VAL A 117 -24.33 27.72 -39.91
CA VAL A 117 -23.45 27.08 -40.89
C VAL A 117 -22.97 28.13 -41.89
N GLY A 118 -21.72 28.56 -41.74
CA GLY A 118 -21.21 29.71 -42.48
C GLY A 118 -21.91 31.00 -42.01
N ASP A 119 -22.62 31.66 -42.92
CA ASP A 119 -23.39 32.89 -42.63
C ASP A 119 -24.90 32.63 -42.47
N ASP A 120 -25.35 31.39 -42.66
CA ASP A 120 -26.76 31.02 -42.62
C ASP A 120 -27.17 30.52 -41.23
N ILE A 121 -28.39 30.91 -40.83
CA ILE A 121 -29.03 30.49 -39.58
C ILE A 121 -30.00 29.35 -39.88
N ILE A 122 -29.81 28.23 -39.18
CA ILE A 122 -30.66 27.05 -39.22
C ILE A 122 -31.30 26.90 -37.84
N ASP A 123 -32.60 27.18 -37.75
CA ASP A 123 -33.36 26.97 -36.52
C ASP A 123 -33.55 25.46 -36.29
N VAL A 124 -32.95 24.95 -35.21
CA VAL A 124 -32.91 23.52 -34.86
C VAL A 124 -33.72 23.20 -33.60
N ASN A 125 -34.53 24.14 -33.11
CA ASN A 125 -35.28 24.00 -31.85
C ASN A 125 -36.70 24.58 -31.96
N ASN A 126 -37.64 23.97 -31.24
CA ASN A 126 -39.05 24.38 -31.15
C ASN A 126 -39.56 24.59 -29.70
N GLY A 127 -38.69 24.70 -28.70
CA GLY A 127 -39.06 25.09 -27.33
C GLY A 127 -38.30 24.44 -26.16
N SER A 128 -37.53 23.36 -26.39
CA SER A 128 -36.78 22.63 -25.35
C SER A 128 -35.60 21.86 -25.94
N LEU A 129 -34.54 21.62 -25.15
CA LEU A 129 -33.43 20.74 -25.57
C LEU A 129 -33.88 19.29 -25.82
N SER A 130 -35.02 18.86 -25.27
CA SER A 130 -35.65 17.56 -25.55
C SER A 130 -36.36 17.49 -26.92
N GLU A 131 -36.46 18.62 -27.61
CA GLU A 131 -37.05 18.75 -28.95
C GLU A 131 -36.01 19.23 -29.98
N THR A 132 -34.72 19.27 -29.59
CA THR A 132 -33.64 19.73 -30.45
C THR A 132 -33.18 18.58 -31.35
N PHE A 133 -33.04 18.85 -32.64
CA PHE A 133 -32.43 17.89 -33.56
C PHE A 133 -31.02 17.50 -33.07
N TYR A 134 -30.62 16.24 -33.25
CA TYR A 134 -29.32 15.67 -32.86
C TYR A 134 -29.07 15.36 -31.38
N GLN A 135 -30.10 15.46 -30.54
CA GLN A 135 -29.98 15.19 -29.10
C GLN A 135 -29.72 13.71 -28.75
N ASP A 136 -29.95 12.75 -29.66
CA ASP A 136 -29.89 11.32 -29.33
C ASP A 136 -28.46 10.82 -29.08
N ASN A 137 -27.44 11.51 -29.59
CA ASN A 137 -26.04 11.18 -29.29
C ASN A 137 -25.62 11.60 -27.87
N LEU A 138 -26.29 12.58 -27.26
CA LEU A 138 -26.02 12.98 -25.87
C LEU A 138 -26.27 11.83 -24.89
N GLY A 139 -27.21 10.93 -25.22
CA GLY A 139 -27.53 9.74 -24.44
C GLY A 139 -26.48 8.63 -24.46
N GLN A 140 -25.41 8.76 -25.25
CA GLN A 140 -24.33 7.77 -25.32
C GLN A 140 -23.19 8.08 -24.34
N PHE A 141 -23.19 9.28 -23.74
CA PHE A 141 -22.19 9.68 -22.76
C PHE A 141 -22.54 9.15 -21.37
N VAL A 142 -21.49 8.71 -20.68
CA VAL A 142 -21.57 8.29 -19.27
C VAL A 142 -20.80 9.32 -18.47
N GLU A 143 -21.50 9.97 -17.54
CA GLU A 143 -20.86 10.86 -16.57
C GLU A 143 -20.08 9.99 -15.57
N PHE A 144 -18.80 10.27 -15.39
CA PHE A 144 -18.03 9.68 -14.30
C PHE A 144 -18.25 10.53 -13.05
N THR A 145 -19.22 10.15 -12.23
CA THR A 145 -19.33 10.73 -10.89
C THR A 145 -18.20 10.13 -10.05
N GLU A 146 -17.18 10.92 -9.69
CA GLU A 146 -16.23 10.56 -8.61
C GLU A 146 -16.96 10.60 -7.26
N THR A 147 -17.94 9.70 -7.07
CA THR A 147 -18.57 9.45 -5.79
C THR A 147 -18.25 8.01 -5.41
N HIS A 148 -17.21 7.85 -4.60
CA HIS A 148 -17.11 6.68 -3.73
C HIS A 148 -18.35 6.64 -2.84
N SER A 149 -19.37 5.83 -3.20
CA SER A 149 -20.44 5.46 -2.28
C SER A 149 -19.98 4.20 -1.55
N ASN A 150 -19.56 4.33 -0.29
CA ASN A 150 -18.96 3.22 0.44
C ASN A 150 -19.98 2.17 0.89
N ILE A 151 -21.29 2.47 0.94
CA ILE A 151 -22.31 1.53 1.45
C ILE A 151 -23.68 1.88 0.85
N ASP A 152 -24.36 0.90 0.25
CA ASP A 152 -25.79 0.96 -0.07
C ASP A 152 -26.59 0.87 1.24
N ILE A 153 -27.11 2.01 1.71
CA ILE A 153 -27.77 2.14 3.01
C ILE A 153 -29.07 1.32 3.07
N GLU A 154 -29.81 1.18 1.97
CA GLU A 154 -31.05 0.40 1.95
C GLU A 154 -30.76 -1.09 2.01
N LYS A 155 -29.73 -1.55 1.29
CA LYS A 155 -29.26 -2.94 1.32
C LYS A 155 -28.59 -3.30 2.65
N ALA A 156 -27.84 -2.36 3.23
CA ALA A 156 -27.28 -2.50 4.57
C ALA A 156 -28.38 -2.59 5.63
N THR A 157 -29.43 -1.76 5.52
CA THR A 157 -30.58 -1.82 6.46
C THR A 157 -31.38 -3.11 6.29
N GLN A 158 -31.59 -3.61 5.06
CA GLN A 158 -32.24 -4.90 4.82
C GLN A 158 -31.45 -6.11 5.37
N ILE A 159 -30.12 -6.04 5.37
CA ILE A 159 -29.26 -7.10 5.91
C ILE A 159 -29.15 -6.98 7.45
N LEU A 160 -29.04 -5.76 7.98
CA LEU A 160 -28.90 -5.46 9.42
C LEU A 160 -30.21 -5.59 10.21
N ASP A 161 -31.37 -5.47 9.56
CA ASP A 161 -32.69 -5.57 10.21
C ASP A 161 -33.26 -7.01 10.22
N THR A 162 -32.39 -8.01 10.05
CA THR A 162 -32.72 -9.37 10.45
C THR A 162 -32.37 -9.52 11.92
N ASN A 163 -33.37 -9.84 12.75
CA ASN A 163 -33.17 -10.20 14.17
C ASN A 163 -32.27 -11.44 14.26
N ILE A 164 -30.95 -11.24 14.20
CA ILE A 164 -29.94 -12.24 14.49
C ILE A 164 -29.85 -12.31 16.01
N TYR A 165 -30.46 -13.34 16.59
CA TYR A 165 -30.13 -13.70 17.97
C TYR A 165 -28.75 -14.35 17.97
N GLU A 166 -27.74 -13.55 18.23
CA GLU A 166 -26.43 -14.04 18.65
C GLU A 166 -26.63 -14.73 20.01
N LEU A 167 -26.38 -16.05 20.06
CA LEU A 167 -26.29 -16.76 21.33
C LEU A 167 -25.01 -16.29 22.03
N TYR A 168 -25.07 -15.15 22.71
CA TYR A 168 -24.02 -14.76 23.64
C TYR A 168 -23.84 -15.92 24.62
N PRO A 169 -22.63 -16.51 24.75
CA PRO A 169 -22.34 -17.28 25.95
C PRO A 169 -22.60 -16.35 27.13
N SER A 170 -23.30 -16.83 28.18
CA SER A 170 -23.61 -16.03 29.36
C SER A 170 -22.33 -15.32 29.82
N GLU A 171 -22.28 -14.00 29.71
CA GLU A 171 -21.10 -13.25 30.11
C GLU A 171 -20.85 -13.52 31.59
N LEU A 172 -19.71 -14.16 31.89
CA LEU A 172 -19.29 -14.33 33.27
C LEU A 172 -19.01 -12.95 33.83
N THR A 173 -19.60 -12.63 34.98
CA THR A 173 -19.30 -11.39 35.70
C THR A 173 -17.80 -11.30 35.98
N LYS A 174 -17.24 -10.10 36.11
CA LYS A 174 -15.80 -9.95 36.44
C LYS A 174 -15.41 -10.75 37.68
N GLN A 175 -16.26 -10.81 38.71
CA GLN A 175 -16.02 -11.65 39.88
C GLN A 175 -15.98 -13.15 39.55
N GLN A 176 -16.85 -13.64 38.66
CA GLN A 176 -16.82 -15.03 38.19
C GLN A 176 -15.58 -15.34 37.35
N ARG A 177 -15.11 -14.37 36.55
CA ARG A 177 -13.86 -14.49 35.77
C ARG A 177 -12.64 -14.58 36.69
N ILE A 178 -12.58 -13.76 37.73
CA ILE A 178 -11.52 -13.80 38.76
C ILE A 178 -11.55 -15.15 39.49
N ASN A 179 -12.73 -15.61 39.91
CA ASN A 179 -12.88 -16.91 40.56
C ASN A 179 -12.39 -18.07 39.66
N ARG A 180 -12.78 -18.05 38.39
CA ARG A 180 -12.34 -19.05 37.41
C ARG A 180 -10.83 -19.03 37.21
N PHE A 181 -10.23 -17.84 37.07
CA PHE A 181 -8.78 -17.69 36.90
C PHE A 181 -8.00 -18.31 38.07
N PHE A 182 -8.33 -17.97 39.32
CA PHE A 182 -7.62 -18.52 40.48
C PHE A 182 -7.88 -20.02 40.68
N GLN A 183 -9.07 -20.50 40.33
CA GLN A 183 -9.35 -21.93 40.34
C GLN A 183 -8.54 -22.69 39.28
N GLU A 184 -8.41 -22.11 38.09
CA GLU A 184 -7.62 -22.67 36.99
C GLU A 184 -6.13 -22.64 37.30
N TYR A 185 -5.63 -21.53 37.86
CA TYR A 185 -4.27 -21.42 38.38
C TYR A 185 -3.96 -22.57 39.37
N ILE A 186 -4.79 -22.76 40.39
CA ILE A 186 -4.59 -23.84 41.39
C ILE A 186 -4.69 -25.24 40.78
N ASN A 187 -5.50 -25.43 39.74
CA ASN A 187 -5.64 -26.73 39.06
C ASN A 187 -4.47 -27.05 38.12
N LEU A 188 -3.82 -26.01 37.56
CA LEU A 188 -2.72 -26.14 36.62
C LEU A 188 -1.35 -26.14 37.31
N THR A 189 -1.28 -25.67 38.55
CA THR A 189 -0.06 -25.79 39.35
C THR A 189 0.20 -27.26 39.73
N PRO A 190 1.47 -27.67 39.81
CA PRO A 190 1.81 -29.05 40.18
C PRO A 190 1.34 -29.37 41.61
N PRO A 191 0.92 -30.63 41.88
CA PRO A 191 0.39 -31.05 43.18
C PRO A 191 1.43 -31.02 44.32
N GLU A 192 2.72 -30.96 43.98
CA GLU A 192 3.83 -30.81 44.90
C GLU A 192 4.72 -29.67 44.40
N THR A 193 4.97 -28.67 45.27
CA THR A 193 5.81 -27.54 44.90
C THR A 193 7.29 -27.92 44.95
N PRO A 194 8.17 -27.26 44.18
CA PRO A 194 9.62 -27.47 44.26
C PRO A 194 10.18 -27.40 45.70
N ARG A 195 9.63 -26.52 46.54
CA ARG A 195 9.99 -26.43 47.96
C ARG A 195 9.55 -27.64 48.78
N GLN A 196 8.36 -28.19 48.51
CA GLN A 196 7.86 -29.41 49.17
C GLN A 196 8.65 -30.65 48.75
N ALA A 197 9.09 -30.70 47.50
CA ALA A 197 9.99 -31.72 46.98
C ALA A 197 11.46 -31.54 47.43
N GLU A 198 11.74 -30.61 48.36
CA GLU A 198 13.09 -30.23 48.83
C GLU A 198 14.05 -29.79 47.70
N ALA A 199 13.52 -29.44 46.53
CA ALA A 199 14.32 -28.95 45.40
C ALA A 199 14.87 -27.53 45.65
N ILE A 200 14.35 -26.82 46.65
CA ILE A 200 14.81 -25.50 47.05
C ILE A 200 14.73 -25.33 48.58
N THR A 201 15.80 -24.85 49.23
CA THR A 201 15.90 -24.64 50.69
C THR A 201 16.42 -23.24 51.04
N ASP A 202 15.89 -22.66 52.13
CA ASP A 202 16.24 -21.35 52.69
C ASP A 202 17.03 -21.57 53.99
N GLU A 203 18.37 -21.54 53.92
CA GLU A 203 19.23 -21.43 55.10
C GLU A 203 19.70 -19.98 55.25
N GLY A 204 19.07 -19.25 56.18
CA GLY A 204 19.65 -18.04 56.75
C GLY A 204 18.84 -16.79 56.47
N GLY A 205 17.77 -16.61 57.23
CA GLY A 205 17.09 -15.32 57.32
C GLY A 205 18.03 -14.24 57.87
N ILE A 206 18.05 -13.10 57.19
CA ILE A 206 17.98 -11.73 57.74
C ILE A 206 17.21 -10.91 56.69
N ASP A 207 16.14 -10.30 57.18
CA ASP A 207 14.93 -9.75 56.57
C ASP A 207 15.09 -8.47 55.73
N GLY A 208 15.88 -8.51 54.65
CA GLY A 208 16.12 -7.38 53.74
C GLY A 208 14.92 -6.80 52.96
N LEU A 209 13.79 -6.55 53.62
CA LEU A 209 12.57 -5.96 53.09
C LEU A 209 12.68 -4.43 53.01
N THR A 210 12.01 -3.87 52.01
CA THR A 210 11.60 -2.47 51.98
C THR A 210 10.24 -2.35 52.66
N ASP A 211 10.23 -2.12 53.97
CA ASP A 211 9.04 -2.06 54.81
C ASP A 211 8.63 -0.62 55.15
N THR A 212 8.27 0.18 54.14
CA THR A 212 7.48 1.38 54.45
C THR A 212 6.43 1.64 53.37
N GLU A 213 5.25 1.10 53.63
CA GLU A 213 4.05 1.38 52.86
C GLU A 213 3.47 2.74 53.28
N ASN A 214 3.04 3.55 52.29
CA ASN A 214 2.22 4.71 52.55
C ASN A 214 0.74 4.28 52.55
N LEU A 215 0.17 4.13 53.75
CA LEU A 215 -1.20 3.67 53.95
C LEU A 215 -2.25 4.56 53.27
N ASP A 216 -2.01 5.87 53.17
CA ASP A 216 -2.97 6.82 52.59
C ASP A 216 -3.07 6.62 51.06
N THR A 217 -1.93 6.49 50.38
CA THR A 217 -1.91 6.24 48.92
C THR A 217 -2.46 4.86 48.59
N MET A 218 -2.21 3.89 49.46
CA MET A 218 -2.70 2.53 49.31
C MET A 218 -4.23 2.45 49.42
N ASP A 219 -4.82 3.09 50.43
CA ASP A 219 -6.27 3.12 50.60
C ASP A 219 -6.98 3.81 49.43
N VAL A 220 -6.39 4.87 48.88
CA VAL A 220 -6.89 5.53 47.65
C VAL A 220 -6.86 4.57 46.46
N TYR A 221 -5.77 3.81 46.28
CA TYR A 221 -5.65 2.84 45.20
C TYR A 221 -6.73 1.75 45.29
N HIS A 222 -6.89 1.14 46.48
CA HIS A 222 -7.90 0.09 46.68
C HIS A 222 -9.32 0.59 46.38
N HIS A 223 -9.65 1.82 46.79
CA HIS A 223 -10.97 2.39 46.50
C HIS A 223 -11.23 2.59 45.00
N HIS A 224 -10.18 2.91 44.23
CA HIS A 224 -10.31 3.20 42.79
C HIS A 224 -10.31 1.94 41.93
N TYR A 225 -9.56 0.90 42.30
CA TYR A 225 -9.26 -0.19 41.38
C TYR A 225 -9.73 -1.58 41.86
N ASP A 226 -9.80 -1.83 43.16
CA ASP A 226 -10.05 -3.18 43.67
C ASP A 226 -11.54 -3.54 43.64
N ILE A 227 -11.85 -4.72 43.09
CA ILE A 227 -13.22 -5.25 43.04
C ILE A 227 -13.81 -5.49 44.43
N SER A 228 -12.98 -5.83 45.43
CA SER A 228 -13.41 -6.00 46.83
C SER A 228 -13.96 -4.72 47.47
N PHE A 229 -13.61 -3.53 46.95
CA PHE A 229 -14.10 -2.23 47.44
C PHE A 229 -15.24 -1.65 46.59
N ALA A 230 -15.59 -2.32 45.48
CA ALA A 230 -16.57 -1.84 44.54
C ALA A 230 -18.01 -2.16 44.99
N PRO A 231 -18.94 -1.17 44.92
CA PRO A 231 -20.37 -1.45 44.95
C PRO A 231 -20.76 -2.47 43.87
N ILE A 232 -21.81 -3.25 44.12
CA ILE A 232 -22.25 -4.34 43.22
C ILE A 232 -22.40 -3.86 41.76
N ASP A 233 -22.97 -2.66 41.57
CA ASP A 233 -23.23 -2.09 40.25
C ASP A 233 -21.95 -1.65 39.51
N ASP A 234 -20.84 -1.46 40.22
CA ASP A 234 -19.55 -0.98 39.67
C ASP A 234 -18.50 -2.10 39.54
N ARG A 235 -18.82 -3.33 39.99
CA ARG A 235 -17.87 -4.46 39.99
C ARG A 235 -17.40 -4.84 38.59
N GLU A 236 -18.24 -4.62 37.59
CA GLU A 236 -17.90 -4.86 36.18
C GLU A 236 -16.89 -3.86 35.62
N ASP A 237 -16.48 -2.82 36.37
CA ASP A 237 -15.45 -1.85 35.98
C ASP A 237 -14.15 -1.97 36.79
N LYS A 238 -14.07 -2.94 37.70
CA LYS A 238 -13.00 -3.05 38.69
C LYS A 238 -12.10 -4.26 38.44
N TYR A 239 -11.01 -4.38 39.21
CA TYR A 239 -9.91 -5.31 38.96
C TYR A 239 -9.63 -6.23 40.16
N ILE A 240 -8.80 -7.25 39.96
CA ILE A 240 -8.37 -8.17 41.03
C ILE A 240 -7.83 -7.36 42.20
N THR A 241 -8.28 -7.69 43.41
CA THR A 241 -7.81 -7.03 44.63
C THR A 241 -6.31 -7.19 44.79
N TRP A 242 -5.62 -6.10 45.07
CA TRP A 242 -4.17 -6.10 45.10
C TRP A 242 -3.61 -6.79 46.35
N ARG A 243 -4.14 -6.49 47.54
CA ARG A 243 -3.63 -6.94 48.84
C ARG A 243 -4.62 -7.82 49.58
N ASP A 244 -4.14 -8.85 50.27
CA ASP A 244 -4.99 -9.77 51.06
C ASP A 244 -5.72 -9.06 52.20
N ALA A 245 -5.08 -8.08 52.85
CA ALA A 245 -5.69 -7.29 53.91
C ALA A 245 -6.92 -6.47 53.48
N LYS A 246 -7.12 -6.35 52.16
CA LYS A 246 -8.18 -5.57 51.50
C LYS A 246 -9.17 -6.45 50.73
N ALA A 247 -9.03 -7.76 50.84
CA ALA A 247 -9.96 -8.72 50.27
C ALA A 247 -11.30 -8.73 51.02
N ASP A 248 -12.40 -8.79 50.27
CA ASP A 248 -13.69 -9.14 50.81
C ASP A 248 -13.85 -10.67 50.96
N SER A 249 -15.04 -11.11 51.40
CA SER A 249 -15.32 -12.54 51.56
C SER A 249 -15.27 -13.35 50.25
N GLU A 250 -15.43 -12.71 49.09
CA GLU A 250 -15.41 -13.39 47.80
C GLU A 250 -13.99 -13.52 47.24
N ASN A 251 -13.11 -12.59 47.59
CA ASN A 251 -11.74 -12.48 47.08
C ASN A 251 -10.66 -12.96 48.06
N THR A 252 -11.05 -13.60 49.17
CA THR A 252 -10.09 -14.27 50.06
C THR A 252 -9.33 -15.35 49.30
N GLY A 253 -7.99 -15.27 49.30
CA GLY A 253 -7.11 -16.16 48.53
C GLY A 253 -7.15 -15.95 47.02
N LYS A 254 -7.63 -14.78 46.56
CA LYS A 254 -7.77 -14.40 45.15
C LYS A 254 -7.27 -12.97 44.91
N THR A 255 -6.12 -12.64 45.47
CA THR A 255 -5.49 -11.33 45.33
C THR A 255 -4.19 -11.44 44.53
N LEU A 256 -3.68 -10.30 44.04
CA LEU A 256 -2.37 -10.25 43.42
C LEU A 256 -1.25 -10.56 44.42
N GLN A 257 -1.41 -10.15 45.68
CA GLN A 257 -0.51 -10.50 46.77
C GLN A 257 -0.46 -12.00 47.00
N PHE A 258 -1.61 -12.68 47.04
CA PHE A 258 -1.66 -14.13 47.18
C PHE A 258 -0.87 -14.84 46.06
N LEU A 259 -1.05 -14.41 44.81
CA LEU A 259 -0.33 -14.96 43.66
C LEU A 259 1.18 -14.71 43.77
N TYR A 260 1.58 -13.48 44.12
CA TYR A 260 2.98 -13.11 44.31
C TYR A 260 3.63 -13.95 45.43
N ASP A 261 2.99 -14.01 46.59
CA ASP A 261 3.49 -14.76 47.75
C ASP A 261 3.58 -16.25 47.43
N ASP A 262 2.62 -16.81 46.69
CA ASP A 262 2.65 -18.21 46.24
C ASP A 262 3.82 -18.48 45.29
N LEU A 263 4.00 -17.63 44.27
CA LEU A 263 5.08 -17.77 43.29
C LEU A 263 6.47 -17.63 43.95
N GLN A 264 6.68 -16.58 44.74
CA GLN A 264 7.97 -16.32 45.40
C GLN A 264 8.29 -17.42 46.42
N ARG A 265 7.32 -17.80 47.26
CA ARG A 265 7.55 -18.75 48.35
C ARG A 265 7.77 -20.18 47.86
N ASN A 266 7.09 -20.57 46.78
CA ASN A 266 7.00 -21.96 46.37
C ASN A 266 7.78 -22.29 45.08
N TYR A 267 8.05 -21.31 44.22
CA TYR A 267 8.64 -21.53 42.89
C TYR A 267 9.89 -20.70 42.62
N PHE A 268 9.97 -19.47 43.12
CA PHE A 268 11.05 -18.52 42.82
C PHE A 268 11.62 -17.92 44.10
N LEU A 269 12.53 -18.66 44.75
CA LEU A 269 13.41 -18.08 45.77
C LEU A 269 14.36 -17.12 45.04
N GLU A 270 14.18 -15.81 45.26
CA GLU A 270 15.00 -14.78 44.63
C GLU A 270 16.43 -14.83 45.16
N GLU A 271 17.41 -15.08 44.28
CA GLU A 271 18.76 -14.56 44.42
C GLU A 271 18.81 -13.31 43.53
N ASP A 272 18.86 -12.12 44.13
CA ASP A 272 19.02 -10.88 43.37
C ASP A 272 20.46 -10.77 42.88
N LEU A 273 20.68 -10.96 41.59
CA LEU A 273 21.82 -10.38 40.88
C LEU A 273 21.48 -8.92 40.56
N ASP A 274 22.08 -7.97 41.27
CA ASP A 274 22.06 -6.56 40.89
C ASP A 274 22.82 -6.35 39.57
N PRO A 275 22.21 -5.83 38.47
CA PRO A 275 22.97 -5.33 37.34
C PRO A 275 22.92 -3.79 37.33
N GLY A 276 23.42 -3.16 38.38
CA GLY A 276 23.76 -1.74 38.41
C GLY A 276 25.04 -1.38 37.65
N ILE A 277 25.36 -2.01 36.51
CA ILE A 277 26.39 -1.44 35.63
C ILE A 277 25.73 -0.25 34.92
N ALA A 278 25.93 0.95 35.46
CA ALA A 278 25.63 2.17 34.72
C ALA A 278 26.36 2.10 33.37
N ASP A 279 25.65 2.27 32.26
CA ASP A 279 26.25 2.25 30.93
C ASP A 279 27.30 3.37 30.83
N GLU A 280 28.58 3.04 31.02
CA GLU A 280 29.70 4.01 31.01
C GLU A 280 30.09 4.46 29.60
N ARG A 281 29.43 3.94 28.55
CA ARG A 281 29.74 4.32 27.17
C ARG A 281 29.54 5.82 26.96
N PRO A 282 30.33 6.47 26.09
CA PRO A 282 30.12 7.88 25.79
C PRO A 282 28.76 8.12 25.09
N LYS A 283 28.11 9.26 25.39
CA LYS A 283 26.99 9.77 24.59
C LYS A 283 27.51 10.41 23.29
N TYR A 284 26.94 10.03 22.15
CA TYR A 284 27.29 10.65 20.87
C TYR A 284 26.95 12.14 20.85
N ARG A 285 27.89 12.97 20.40
CA ARG A 285 27.68 14.41 20.13
C ARG A 285 27.99 14.67 18.66
N SER A 286 27.03 15.25 17.93
CA SER A 286 27.22 15.60 16.51
C SER A 286 28.44 16.51 16.34
N ARG A 287 29.34 16.15 15.42
CA ARG A 287 30.53 16.93 15.10
C ARG A 287 30.32 17.92 13.95
N SER A 288 29.21 17.82 13.20
CA SER A 288 28.91 18.74 12.10
C SER A 288 27.65 19.56 12.39
N SER A 289 27.75 20.87 12.21
CA SER A 289 26.63 21.82 12.12
C SER A 289 26.12 21.97 10.68
N GLY A 290 26.86 21.44 9.71
CA GLY A 290 26.55 21.52 8.28
C GLY A 290 26.09 20.18 7.73
N TYR A 291 24.77 19.99 7.68
CA TYR A 291 24.16 19.04 6.76
C TYR A 291 23.15 19.80 5.92
N LEU A 292 23.08 19.49 4.63
CA LEU A 292 22.05 20.03 3.76
C LEU A 292 20.73 19.31 4.12
N LYS A 293 19.89 19.97 4.91
CA LYS A 293 18.55 19.46 5.22
C LYS A 293 17.59 19.92 4.15
N VAL A 294 17.40 19.11 3.12
CA VAL A 294 16.29 19.35 2.19
C VAL A 294 15.01 18.79 2.83
N ARG A 295 14.07 19.66 3.16
CA ARG A 295 12.74 19.28 3.65
C ARG A 295 11.77 19.38 2.47
N THR A 296 10.77 18.51 2.43
CA THR A 296 9.68 18.52 1.42
C THR A 296 10.18 18.38 -0.02
N LEU A 297 10.66 17.20 -0.39
CA LEU A 297 10.82 16.79 -1.79
C LEU A 297 9.90 15.59 -2.03
N ASN A 298 8.71 15.85 -2.58
CA ASN A 298 8.02 14.87 -3.42
C ASN A 298 8.57 14.96 -4.87
N GLN A 299 9.82 15.40 -5.06
CA GLN A 299 10.38 15.69 -6.37
C GLN A 299 11.82 15.15 -6.47
N ALA A 300 12.15 14.62 -7.65
CA ALA A 300 13.44 14.03 -7.98
C ALA A 300 14.58 15.06 -7.85
N ILE A 301 15.71 14.65 -7.28
CA ILE A 301 16.95 15.43 -7.32
C ILE A 301 17.65 15.09 -8.63
N VAL A 302 17.65 16.02 -9.58
CA VAL A 302 18.43 15.87 -10.82
C VAL A 302 19.86 16.34 -10.57
N VAL A 303 20.78 15.40 -10.48
CA VAL A 303 22.23 15.69 -10.50
C VAL A 303 22.67 15.66 -11.96
N ARG A 304 23.09 16.82 -12.48
CA ARG A 304 23.65 16.95 -13.83
C ARG A 304 25.01 17.65 -13.74
N ASN A 305 25.95 17.20 -14.56
CA ASN A 305 27.18 17.93 -14.78
C ASN A 305 26.88 19.07 -15.78
N GLU A 306 27.28 20.30 -15.46
CA GLU A 306 27.01 21.47 -16.33
C GLU A 306 27.99 21.57 -17.51
N GLU A 307 29.13 20.88 -17.42
CA GLU A 307 30.21 20.92 -18.41
C GLU A 307 30.29 19.66 -19.28
N SER A 308 29.73 18.53 -18.83
CA SER A 308 29.74 17.23 -19.52
C SER A 308 28.41 16.48 -19.35
N SER A 309 28.06 15.57 -20.27
CA SER A 309 26.95 14.62 -20.09
C SER A 309 27.25 13.56 -19.02
N ASP A 310 28.53 13.37 -18.68
CA ASP A 310 28.97 12.35 -17.74
C ASP A 310 29.03 12.87 -16.29
N ILE A 311 28.31 12.20 -15.40
CA ILE A 311 28.34 12.39 -13.94
C ILE A 311 29.31 11.42 -13.23
N GLY A 312 30.19 10.76 -14.00
CA GLY A 312 31.10 9.72 -13.53
C GLY A 312 30.49 8.32 -13.58
N LEU A 313 29.45 8.12 -14.41
CA LEU A 313 28.80 6.82 -14.62
C LEU A 313 28.93 6.35 -16.06
N ILE A 314 28.93 7.28 -17.02
CA ILE A 314 28.89 6.98 -18.45
C ILE A 314 30.32 6.78 -18.99
N GLY A 315 31.28 7.62 -18.57
CA GLY A 315 32.64 7.58 -19.10
C GLY A 315 32.74 8.15 -20.52
N SER A 316 33.65 7.60 -21.32
CA SER A 316 34.01 8.16 -22.64
C SER A 316 33.12 7.71 -23.80
N ASP A 317 32.36 6.63 -23.65
CA ASP A 317 31.44 6.11 -24.66
C ASP A 317 30.02 6.02 -24.06
N GLU A 318 29.06 6.71 -24.67
CA GLU A 318 27.67 6.71 -24.19
C GLU A 318 26.93 5.40 -24.47
N ASN A 319 27.46 4.55 -25.37
CA ASN A 319 26.88 3.24 -25.68
C ASN A 319 27.47 2.10 -24.85
N GLU A 320 28.57 2.35 -24.14
CA GLU A 320 29.24 1.39 -23.26
C GLU A 320 29.53 2.10 -21.92
N PRO A 321 28.48 2.42 -21.14
CA PRO A 321 28.65 3.24 -19.96
C PRO A 321 29.49 2.51 -18.91
N THR A 322 30.44 3.23 -18.29
CA THR A 322 31.42 2.64 -17.36
C THR A 322 30.79 1.87 -16.19
N TRP A 323 29.61 2.30 -15.71
CA TRP A 323 28.90 1.60 -14.62
C TRP A 323 28.49 0.16 -14.96
N GLU A 324 28.34 -0.20 -16.24
CA GLU A 324 28.01 -1.58 -16.66
C GLU A 324 29.16 -2.55 -16.44
N THR A 325 30.42 -2.06 -16.48
CA THR A 325 31.64 -2.88 -16.39
C THR A 325 32.38 -2.71 -15.07
N GLU A 326 32.38 -1.51 -14.47
CA GLU A 326 33.04 -1.24 -13.18
C GLU A 326 32.10 -1.36 -11.97
N GLY A 327 30.79 -1.35 -12.20
CA GLY A 327 29.80 -1.34 -11.13
C GLY A 327 29.70 0.01 -10.40
N PHE A 328 28.93 0.04 -9.32
CA PHE A 328 28.77 1.23 -8.49
C PHE A 328 28.31 0.91 -7.07
N THR A 329 28.44 1.88 -6.16
CA THR A 329 27.82 1.83 -4.83
C THR A 329 27.12 3.14 -4.50
N ILE A 330 25.83 3.07 -4.18
CA ILE A 330 25.02 4.17 -3.67
C ILE A 330 25.04 4.08 -2.14
N THR A 331 25.40 5.19 -1.47
CA THR A 331 25.29 5.30 -0.02
C THR A 331 24.48 6.51 0.38
N MET A 332 23.51 6.35 1.29
CA MET A 332 22.68 7.46 1.73
C MET A 332 22.12 7.27 3.14
N TRP A 333 21.97 8.40 3.85
CA TRP A 333 21.18 8.45 5.08
C TRP A 333 19.75 8.84 4.77
N MET A 334 18.80 8.08 5.30
CA MET A 334 17.38 8.27 5.08
C MET A 334 16.59 8.18 6.37
N ARG A 335 15.51 8.94 6.46
CA ARG A 335 14.49 8.77 7.48
C ARG A 335 13.11 8.88 6.84
N PHE A 336 12.30 7.86 7.06
CA PHE A 336 10.94 7.79 6.56
C PHE A 336 10.01 8.63 7.44
N LEU A 337 9.04 9.30 6.82
CA LEU A 337 8.11 10.21 7.51
C LEU A 337 6.72 9.60 7.71
N ASP A 338 6.43 8.51 7.01
CA ASP A 338 5.18 7.77 7.07
C ASP A 338 5.43 6.26 7.03
N LYS A 339 4.36 5.48 7.14
CA LYS A 339 4.38 4.02 7.12
C LYS A 339 3.97 3.42 5.77
N VAL A 340 3.24 4.17 4.94
CA VAL A 340 2.45 3.62 3.82
C VAL A 340 3.00 3.99 2.45
N ASN A 341 3.88 5.00 2.36
CA ASN A 341 4.42 5.40 1.08
C ASN A 341 5.71 4.64 0.76
N GLY A 342 5.78 4.19 -0.50
CA GLY A 342 7.00 3.81 -1.19
C GLY A 342 7.45 4.90 -2.17
N GLY A 343 8.42 4.56 -3.01
CA GLY A 343 8.90 5.41 -4.09
C GLY A 343 10.39 5.21 -4.39
N THR A 344 10.81 5.80 -5.50
CA THR A 344 12.21 5.81 -5.96
C THR A 344 13.06 6.71 -5.08
N LEU A 345 14.13 6.16 -4.53
CA LEU A 345 15.13 6.86 -3.73
C LEU A 345 16.23 7.47 -4.60
N PHE A 346 16.61 6.73 -5.64
CA PHE A 346 17.61 7.12 -6.62
C PHE A 346 17.30 6.42 -7.94
N ASN A 347 17.46 7.11 -9.06
CA ASN A 347 17.45 6.47 -10.37
C ASN A 347 18.43 7.15 -11.33
N PHE A 348 18.99 6.36 -12.21
CA PHE A 348 19.70 6.79 -13.40
C PHE A 348 19.07 6.03 -14.56
N GLY A 349 18.36 6.73 -15.44
CA GLY A 349 17.50 6.06 -16.44
C GLY A 349 16.27 5.41 -15.82
N ASN A 350 15.75 4.39 -16.51
CA ASN A 350 14.67 3.53 -16.03
C ASN A 350 14.91 2.09 -16.52
N PRO A 351 15.41 1.19 -15.65
CA PRO A 351 15.69 -0.19 -16.04
C PRO A 351 14.44 -0.98 -16.42
N LEU A 352 13.24 -0.53 -16.07
CA LEU A 352 11.97 -1.27 -16.22
C LEU A 352 11.06 -0.70 -17.32
N ARG A 353 11.57 0.21 -18.16
CA ARG A 353 10.82 0.82 -19.28
C ARG A 353 10.60 -0.19 -20.41
N GLU A 354 9.41 -0.20 -21.02
CA GLU A 354 9.10 -1.12 -22.13
C GLU A 354 9.95 -0.89 -23.39
N ILE A 355 10.29 0.37 -23.67
CA ILE A 355 11.05 0.77 -24.85
C ILE A 355 12.42 1.23 -24.38
N ASP A 356 13.49 0.62 -24.90
CA ASP A 356 14.87 1.04 -24.61
C ASP A 356 15.17 1.12 -23.09
N PRO A 357 14.93 0.04 -22.32
CA PRO A 357 15.22 0.05 -20.89
C PRO A 357 16.73 0.17 -20.66
N THR A 358 17.13 1.13 -19.82
CA THR A 358 18.53 1.36 -19.48
C THR A 358 18.69 1.91 -18.07
N GLY A 359 19.85 1.64 -17.48
CA GLY A 359 20.26 2.22 -16.20
C GLY A 359 19.79 1.40 -14.99
N PHE A 360 19.54 2.09 -13.88
CA PHE A 360 19.28 1.47 -12.60
C PHE A 360 18.40 2.33 -11.68
N MET A 361 17.75 1.68 -10.71
CA MET A 361 16.91 2.34 -9.71
C MET A 361 17.04 1.68 -8.35
N LEU A 362 17.09 2.53 -7.31
CA LEU A 362 16.95 2.15 -5.92
C LEU A 362 15.59 2.67 -5.45
N GLU A 363 14.73 1.79 -4.99
CA GLU A 363 13.39 2.18 -4.55
C GLU A 363 12.96 1.48 -3.27
N THR A 364 11.91 2.03 -2.68
CA THR A 364 11.24 1.46 -1.52
C THR A 364 9.79 1.16 -1.84
N PHE A 365 9.27 0.09 -1.27
CA PHE A 365 7.87 -0.26 -1.37
C PHE A 365 7.40 -0.86 -0.05
N VAL A 366 6.09 -0.97 0.08
CA VAL A 366 5.44 -1.34 1.33
C VAL A 366 4.51 -2.53 1.06
N VAL A 367 4.54 -3.51 1.96
CA VAL A 367 3.67 -4.68 1.93
C VAL A 367 2.74 -4.64 3.14
N GLU A 368 1.46 -4.76 2.90
CA GLU A 368 0.45 -4.87 3.95
C GLU A 368 0.13 -6.33 4.27
N ARG A 369 -0.13 -6.59 5.54
CA ARG A 369 -0.57 -7.89 6.04
C ARG A 369 -1.98 -8.18 5.53
N LYS A 370 -2.13 -9.32 4.87
CA LYS A 370 -3.41 -9.84 4.41
C LYS A 370 -3.76 -11.08 5.24
N PHE A 371 -4.90 -11.06 5.90
CA PHE A 371 -5.35 -12.22 6.68
C PHE A 371 -5.71 -13.39 5.75
N GLY A 372 -5.27 -14.60 6.13
CA GLY A 372 -5.61 -15.84 5.41
C GLY A 372 -4.81 -16.11 4.13
N THR A 373 -3.76 -15.36 3.83
CA THR A 373 -2.98 -15.48 2.57
C THR A 373 -1.70 -16.31 2.69
N GLY A 374 -1.40 -16.89 3.86
CA GLY A 374 -0.17 -17.65 4.07
C GLY A 374 1.12 -16.81 4.11
N GLN A 375 1.00 -15.48 4.21
CA GLN A 375 2.15 -14.58 4.37
C GLN A 375 2.98 -14.93 5.62
N PRO A 376 4.31 -14.75 5.58
CA PRO A 376 5.18 -15.03 6.71
C PRO A 376 4.92 -14.03 7.84
N GLY A 377 4.23 -14.49 8.90
CA GLY A 377 3.85 -13.66 10.04
C GLY A 377 5.03 -13.08 10.82
N GLU A 378 6.22 -13.66 10.66
CA GLU A 378 7.49 -13.24 11.27
C GLU A 378 7.98 -11.88 10.79
N PHE A 379 7.54 -11.43 9.60
CA PHE A 379 7.88 -10.08 9.13
C PHE A 379 7.01 -9.03 9.81
N PHE A 380 5.77 -9.36 10.17
CA PHE A 380 4.75 -8.43 10.70
C PHE A 380 4.73 -8.39 12.24
N VAL A 381 5.91 -8.29 12.88
CA VAL A 381 6.04 -8.31 14.34
C VAL A 381 5.57 -7.00 14.98
N THR A 382 5.81 -5.88 14.31
CA THR A 382 5.60 -4.53 14.88
C THR A 382 4.37 -3.81 14.33
N GLY A 383 3.66 -4.43 13.38
CA GLY A 383 2.43 -3.90 12.78
C GLY A 383 1.98 -4.70 11.57
N ASP A 384 0.95 -4.20 10.90
CA ASP A 384 0.35 -4.83 9.71
C ASP A 384 1.00 -4.36 8.40
N VAL A 385 2.15 -3.69 8.48
CA VAL A 385 2.79 -3.03 7.35
C VAL A 385 4.29 -3.20 7.47
N GLU A 386 4.95 -3.62 6.39
CA GLU A 386 6.40 -3.78 6.34
C GLU A 386 6.98 -3.06 5.12
N ARG A 387 8.17 -2.47 5.27
CA ARG A 387 8.85 -1.70 4.23
C ARG A 387 10.08 -2.46 3.73
N PHE A 388 10.28 -2.42 2.44
CA PHE A 388 11.42 -3.04 1.77
C PHE A 388 12.13 -2.04 0.87
N VAL A 389 13.40 -2.32 0.58
CA VAL A 389 14.22 -1.60 -0.39
C VAL A 389 14.79 -2.58 -1.40
N ARG A 390 14.77 -2.19 -2.67
CA ARG A 390 15.38 -2.96 -3.75
C ARG A 390 16.21 -2.09 -4.68
N LEU A 391 17.35 -2.63 -5.09
CA LEU A 391 18.14 -2.15 -6.22
C LEU A 391 17.79 -2.99 -7.44
N VAL A 392 17.53 -2.33 -8.57
CA VAL A 392 17.26 -2.96 -9.86
C VAL A 392 18.15 -2.32 -10.91
N VAL A 393 18.82 -3.13 -11.72
CA VAL A 393 19.78 -2.73 -12.74
C VAL A 393 19.44 -3.46 -14.04
N ARG A 394 19.54 -2.76 -15.16
CA ARG A 394 19.56 -3.35 -16.50
C ARG A 394 21.03 -3.57 -16.87
N ASP A 395 21.50 -4.80 -16.98
CA ASP A 395 22.92 -5.07 -17.28
C ASP A 395 23.29 -4.85 -18.77
N GLU A 396 24.56 -5.01 -19.12
CA GLU A 396 25.08 -4.91 -20.50
C GLU A 396 24.36 -5.89 -21.46
N GLY A 397 23.93 -7.05 -20.95
CA GLY A 397 23.16 -8.04 -21.69
C GLY A 397 21.70 -7.67 -21.92
N GLY A 398 21.23 -6.57 -21.30
CA GLY A 398 19.83 -6.16 -21.31
C GLY A 398 18.95 -6.94 -20.31
N PHE A 399 19.55 -7.67 -19.38
CA PHE A 399 18.83 -8.46 -18.38
C PHE A 399 18.58 -7.66 -17.11
N ILE A 400 17.51 -8.01 -16.38
CA ILE A 400 17.25 -7.44 -15.06
C ILE A 400 18.11 -8.17 -14.03
N ARG A 401 18.90 -7.39 -13.30
CA ARG A 401 19.59 -7.79 -12.07
C ARG A 401 18.99 -7.04 -10.91
N ASP A 402 18.71 -7.72 -9.80
CA ASP A 402 18.14 -7.09 -8.62
C ASP A 402 18.68 -7.66 -7.30
N SER A 403 18.38 -6.94 -6.22
CA SER A 403 18.96 -7.22 -4.91
C SER A 403 18.14 -8.19 -4.04
N HIS A 404 17.21 -8.96 -4.62
CA HIS A 404 16.49 -9.95 -3.82
C HIS A 404 17.43 -11.09 -3.42
N VAL A 405 17.10 -11.83 -2.37
CA VAL A 405 17.90 -12.96 -1.90
C VAL A 405 16.97 -14.12 -1.55
N GLY A 406 17.49 -15.34 -1.50
CA GLY A 406 16.74 -16.44 -0.89
C GLY A 406 16.56 -16.23 0.61
N ASN A 407 15.51 -16.83 1.18
CA ASN A 407 15.31 -16.94 2.62
C ASN A 407 14.64 -18.29 2.95
N THR A 408 14.33 -18.52 4.23
CA THR A 408 13.69 -19.77 4.71
C THR A 408 12.30 -20.02 4.14
N TRP A 409 11.64 -19.02 3.57
CA TRP A 409 10.28 -19.08 3.04
C TRP A 409 10.22 -19.19 1.51
N ALA A 410 11.17 -18.57 0.81
CA ALA A 410 11.22 -18.53 -0.63
C ALA A 410 12.68 -18.48 -1.09
N GLU A 411 13.05 -19.42 -1.96
CA GLU A 411 14.34 -19.42 -2.64
C GLU A 411 14.50 -18.19 -3.54
N ARG A 412 15.76 -17.84 -3.88
CA ARG A 412 16.02 -16.88 -4.95
C ARG A 412 15.49 -17.43 -6.28
N ILE A 413 15.01 -16.55 -7.15
CA ILE A 413 14.62 -16.90 -8.53
C ILE A 413 15.52 -16.21 -9.55
N ASP A 414 15.58 -16.76 -10.76
CA ASP A 414 16.30 -16.16 -11.87
C ASP A 414 15.45 -15.05 -12.53
N THR A 415 15.97 -13.82 -12.55
CA THR A 415 15.31 -12.65 -13.15
C THR A 415 15.76 -12.34 -14.58
N VAL A 416 16.65 -13.13 -15.17
CA VAL A 416 17.17 -12.92 -16.55
C VAL A 416 16.02 -12.90 -17.57
N GLY A 417 14.94 -13.64 -17.33
CA GLY A 417 13.75 -13.66 -18.19
C GLY A 417 12.81 -12.45 -18.02
N PHE A 418 13.00 -11.62 -16.99
CA PHE A 418 12.10 -10.52 -16.66
C PHE A 418 12.48 -9.25 -17.41
N ASN A 419 11.48 -8.47 -17.79
CA ASN A 419 11.64 -7.25 -18.58
C ASN A 419 10.95 -6.03 -17.98
N THR A 420 9.92 -6.23 -17.16
CA THR A 420 9.01 -5.19 -16.69
C THR A 420 8.80 -5.23 -15.18
N GLN A 421 8.31 -4.12 -14.65
CA GLN A 421 7.89 -4.03 -13.25
C GLN A 421 6.80 -5.05 -12.90
N ALA A 422 5.88 -5.32 -13.83
CA ALA A 422 4.78 -6.24 -13.62
C ALA A 422 5.23 -7.70 -13.45
N GLU A 423 6.33 -8.10 -14.10
CA GLU A 423 6.92 -9.44 -13.93
C GLU A 423 7.64 -9.56 -12.59
N LEU A 424 8.40 -8.54 -12.18
CA LEU A 424 9.02 -8.50 -10.85
C LEU A 424 7.97 -8.56 -9.73
N ASP A 425 6.88 -7.81 -9.87
CA ASP A 425 5.81 -7.70 -8.86
C ASP A 425 4.70 -8.75 -9.02
N ALA A 426 4.83 -9.67 -9.99
CA ALA A 426 3.87 -10.73 -10.17
C ALA A 426 3.78 -11.60 -8.90
N PRO A 427 2.62 -12.22 -8.60
CA PRO A 427 2.50 -13.09 -7.44
C PRO A 427 3.57 -14.18 -7.46
N TYR A 428 4.34 -14.28 -6.37
CA TYR A 428 5.28 -15.38 -6.19
C TYR A 428 4.52 -16.71 -6.20
N ASN A 429 4.98 -17.66 -7.00
CA ASN A 429 4.37 -18.98 -7.12
C ASN A 429 5.35 -20.05 -6.59
N SER A 430 5.11 -20.54 -5.38
CA SER A 430 5.95 -21.55 -4.74
C SER A 430 5.92 -22.92 -5.43
N GLY A 431 4.94 -23.18 -6.32
CA GLY A 431 4.83 -24.43 -7.07
C GLY A 431 5.55 -24.44 -8.42
N ASP A 432 5.93 -23.27 -8.91
CA ASP A 432 6.73 -23.08 -10.12
C ASP A 432 7.46 -21.72 -10.02
N PRO A 433 8.68 -21.69 -9.44
CA PRO A 433 9.49 -20.49 -9.29
C PRO A 433 9.81 -19.79 -10.61
N SER A 434 9.65 -20.48 -11.74
CA SER A 434 9.82 -19.93 -13.09
C SER A 434 8.55 -19.29 -13.68
N ALA A 435 7.41 -19.39 -13.00
CA ALA A 435 6.11 -18.92 -13.45
C ALA A 435 5.47 -17.85 -12.53
N GLY A 436 6.23 -17.27 -11.60
CA GLY A 436 5.80 -16.20 -10.69
C GLY A 436 6.82 -15.05 -10.60
N GLY A 437 6.44 -13.96 -9.95
CA GLY A 437 7.35 -12.83 -9.70
C GLY A 437 8.20 -13.02 -8.44
N VAL A 438 9.03 -12.02 -8.12
CA VAL A 438 9.89 -12.07 -6.95
C VAL A 438 9.05 -11.88 -5.68
N SER A 439 9.24 -12.76 -4.70
CA SER A 439 8.63 -12.58 -3.38
C SER A 439 9.10 -11.25 -2.78
N PRO A 440 8.20 -10.34 -2.36
CA PRO A 440 8.62 -9.05 -1.81
C PRO A 440 9.41 -9.20 -0.50
N PHE A 441 9.23 -10.32 0.22
CA PHE A 441 9.94 -10.66 1.45
C PHE A 441 11.39 -11.11 1.22
N ASN A 442 11.81 -11.25 -0.04
CA ASN A 442 13.17 -11.58 -0.42
C ASN A 442 14.04 -10.33 -0.59
N TYR A 443 13.47 -9.12 -0.48
CA TYR A 443 14.22 -7.87 -0.49
C TYR A 443 14.62 -7.44 0.92
N THR A 444 15.57 -6.51 1.02
CA THR A 444 16.05 -6.01 2.31
C THR A 444 14.97 -5.21 3.02
N GLN A 445 14.52 -5.72 4.17
CA GLN A 445 13.52 -5.08 5.03
C GLN A 445 14.10 -3.86 5.74
N ILE A 446 13.37 -2.75 5.73
CA ILE A 446 13.64 -1.56 6.54
C ILE A 446 12.63 -1.52 7.69
N PRO A 447 13.05 -1.63 8.95
CA PRO A 447 12.13 -1.51 10.09
C PRO A 447 11.36 -0.18 10.07
N ILE A 448 10.08 -0.21 10.45
CA ILE A 448 9.24 0.98 10.49
C ILE A 448 9.42 1.74 11.81
N ASP A 449 10.45 2.59 11.89
CA ASP A 449 10.62 3.61 12.94
C ASP A 449 10.78 5.01 12.34
N LEU A 450 9.76 5.86 12.54
CA LEU A 450 9.72 7.23 12.00
C LEU A 450 10.71 8.20 12.68
N ARG A 451 11.31 7.79 13.80
CA ARG A 451 12.31 8.55 14.55
C ARG A 451 13.74 8.14 14.21
N GLU A 452 13.89 6.98 13.58
CA GLU A 452 15.19 6.40 13.27
C GLU A 452 15.75 6.88 11.92
N TRP A 453 17.07 6.96 11.81
CA TRP A 453 17.76 7.14 10.55
C TRP A 453 18.37 5.81 10.12
N TYR A 454 18.21 5.47 8.85
CA TYR A 454 18.80 4.29 8.24
C TYR A 454 19.89 4.72 7.27
N PHE A 455 21.05 4.08 7.35
CA PHE A 455 22.09 4.18 6.34
C PHE A 455 21.94 3.01 5.37
N ILE A 456 21.69 3.32 4.11
CA ILE A 456 21.50 2.34 3.05
C ILE A 456 22.77 2.31 2.21
N VAL A 457 23.25 1.09 1.92
CA VAL A 457 24.35 0.80 1.00
C VAL A 457 23.81 -0.14 -0.07
N ALA A 458 23.74 0.33 -1.30
CA ALA A 458 23.27 -0.45 -2.44
C ALA A 458 24.40 -0.55 -3.46
N THR A 459 24.80 -1.77 -3.80
CA THR A 459 25.96 -2.05 -4.66
C THR A 459 25.54 -2.90 -5.84
N TYR A 460 26.04 -2.53 -7.02
CA TYR A 460 26.05 -3.36 -8.23
C TYR A 460 27.50 -3.68 -8.56
N ASP A 461 27.85 -4.95 -8.65
CA ASP A 461 29.17 -5.42 -9.06
C ASP A 461 29.01 -6.45 -10.20
N PRO A 462 29.34 -6.08 -11.46
CA PRO A 462 29.19 -6.96 -12.62
C PRO A 462 30.19 -8.13 -12.63
N ASN A 463 31.21 -8.11 -11.76
CA ASN A 463 32.19 -9.19 -11.68
C ASN A 463 31.70 -10.38 -10.85
N ILE A 464 30.56 -10.24 -10.16
CA ILE A 464 29.93 -11.34 -9.44
C ILE A 464 29.39 -12.36 -10.43
N GLN A 465 29.70 -13.63 -10.18
CA GLN A 465 29.29 -14.75 -11.02
C GLN A 465 27.84 -15.17 -10.74
N GLU A 466 26.89 -14.26 -10.96
CA GLU A 466 25.47 -14.53 -10.68
C GLU A 466 24.89 -15.65 -11.54
N ASP A 467 25.14 -15.65 -12.85
CA ASP A 467 24.61 -16.68 -13.75
C ASP A 467 25.17 -18.08 -13.43
N VAL A 468 26.44 -18.15 -13.01
CA VAL A 468 27.04 -19.41 -12.50
C VAL A 468 26.39 -19.79 -11.18
N SER A 469 26.15 -18.82 -10.29
CA SER A 469 25.54 -19.07 -8.99
C SER A 469 24.12 -19.60 -9.13
N ILE A 470 23.36 -19.02 -10.05
CA ILE A 470 22.00 -19.44 -10.44
C ILE A 470 22.05 -20.87 -11.01
N SER A 471 22.82 -21.09 -12.07
CA SER A 471 22.84 -22.38 -12.78
C SER A 471 23.46 -23.53 -11.99
N THR A 472 24.29 -23.25 -10.99
CA THR A 472 24.98 -24.27 -10.19
C THR A 472 24.25 -24.56 -8.87
N TYR A 473 23.80 -23.51 -8.16
CA TYR A 473 23.40 -23.65 -6.75
C TYR A 473 21.89 -23.47 -6.50
N LEU A 474 21.07 -23.12 -7.49
CA LEU A 474 19.61 -23.08 -7.30
C LEU A 474 18.98 -24.47 -7.26
N ASP A 475 19.46 -25.39 -8.09
CA ASP A 475 18.93 -26.76 -8.18
C ASP A 475 19.75 -27.78 -7.36
N ALA A 476 20.83 -27.34 -6.72
CA ALA A 476 21.70 -28.20 -5.93
C ALA A 476 21.32 -28.21 -4.44
N ASP A 477 21.50 -29.36 -3.80
CA ASP A 477 21.45 -29.51 -2.33
C ASP A 477 22.79 -29.08 -1.70
N ASP A 478 23.29 -27.91 -2.10
CA ASP A 478 24.50 -27.32 -1.52
C ASP A 478 24.15 -26.46 -0.32
N PHE A 479 24.87 -26.67 0.78
CA PHE A 479 24.58 -26.07 2.08
C PHE A 479 25.65 -25.04 2.46
N GLY A 480 25.21 -23.99 3.15
CA GLY A 480 26.08 -23.00 3.75
C GLY A 480 26.93 -23.56 4.90
N PRO A 481 27.73 -22.70 5.56
CA PRO A 481 28.65 -23.10 6.63
C PRO A 481 27.98 -23.78 7.84
N ASP A 482 26.67 -23.58 8.02
CA ASP A 482 25.87 -24.20 9.07
C ASP A 482 25.50 -25.67 8.78
N GLY A 483 25.71 -26.13 7.54
CA GLY A 483 25.37 -27.47 7.07
C GLY A 483 23.86 -27.76 7.04
N ALA A 484 23.01 -26.73 7.15
CA ALA A 484 21.56 -26.88 7.27
C ALA A 484 20.80 -25.98 6.30
N THR A 485 21.31 -24.78 6.02
CA THR A 485 20.68 -23.81 5.12
C THR A 485 21.20 -24.03 3.71
N ALA A 486 20.31 -24.35 2.76
CA ALA A 486 20.69 -24.46 1.36
C ALA A 486 21.08 -23.08 0.81
N LEU A 487 22.15 -22.99 0.00
CA LEU A 487 22.67 -21.71 -0.52
C LEU A 487 21.61 -20.89 -1.27
N LYS A 488 20.70 -21.56 -1.98
CA LYS A 488 19.55 -20.92 -2.65
C LYS A 488 18.60 -20.16 -1.72
N ASN A 489 18.58 -20.53 -0.45
CA ASN A 489 17.77 -19.94 0.62
C ASN A 489 18.59 -19.08 1.60
N ASP A 490 19.90 -18.91 1.35
CA ASP A 490 20.79 -18.22 2.28
C ASP A 490 21.04 -16.77 1.83
N PRO A 491 20.53 -15.76 2.57
CA PRO A 491 20.79 -14.36 2.27
C PRO A 491 22.28 -14.00 2.22
N ASP A 492 23.10 -14.65 3.05
CA ASP A 492 24.53 -14.34 3.13
C ASP A 492 25.28 -14.83 1.89
N PHE A 493 24.86 -15.94 1.28
CA PHE A 493 25.40 -16.39 0.00
C PHE A 493 25.14 -15.37 -1.10
N TRP A 494 23.88 -14.95 -1.25
CA TRP A 494 23.51 -13.97 -2.29
C TRP A 494 24.11 -12.58 -2.05
N ARG A 495 24.62 -12.30 -0.84
CA ARG A 495 25.31 -11.06 -0.45
C ARG A 495 26.84 -11.15 -0.46
N TRP A 496 27.38 -12.22 -1.04
CA TRP A 496 28.81 -12.49 -1.24
C TRP A 496 29.57 -12.89 0.03
N ASN A 497 28.83 -13.27 1.08
CA ASN A 497 29.38 -13.56 2.38
C ASN A 497 29.69 -15.05 2.59
N ILE A 498 29.44 -15.91 1.59
CA ILE A 498 29.70 -17.35 1.66
C ILE A 498 30.45 -17.80 0.41
N GLU A 499 31.58 -18.48 0.62
CA GLU A 499 32.31 -19.20 -0.43
C GLU A 499 31.62 -20.55 -0.69
N PRO A 500 31.00 -20.77 -1.87
CA PRO A 500 30.22 -22.00 -2.11
C PRO A 500 31.07 -23.25 -2.31
N THR A 501 32.32 -23.13 -2.79
CA THR A 501 33.17 -24.29 -3.06
C THR A 501 33.76 -24.92 -1.79
N GLU A 502 34.00 -24.08 -0.77
CA GLU A 502 34.38 -24.46 0.58
C GLU A 502 33.51 -23.66 1.56
N PRO A 503 32.29 -24.13 1.89
CA PRO A 503 31.27 -23.38 2.65
C PRO A 503 31.83 -22.73 3.91
N ALA A 504 32.23 -21.47 3.79
CA ALA A 504 32.82 -20.67 4.84
C ALA A 504 32.44 -19.21 4.66
N TYR A 505 32.30 -18.50 5.77
CA TYR A 505 32.06 -17.06 5.72
C TYR A 505 33.28 -16.31 5.20
N THR A 506 33.04 -15.41 4.25
CA THR A 506 34.03 -14.50 3.67
C THR A 506 33.41 -13.10 3.57
N SER A 507 34.24 -12.08 3.34
CA SER A 507 33.73 -10.73 3.04
C SER A 507 33.40 -10.53 1.56
N TYR A 508 33.88 -11.42 0.70
CA TYR A 508 33.71 -11.37 -0.75
C TYR A 508 33.99 -12.77 -1.34
N SER A 509 32.96 -13.42 -1.87
CA SER A 509 33.07 -14.76 -2.46
C SER A 509 33.08 -14.78 -3.99
N GLU A 510 32.89 -13.64 -4.66
CA GLU A 510 32.67 -13.56 -6.12
C GLU A 510 31.40 -14.29 -6.62
N HIS A 511 30.61 -14.90 -5.74
CA HIS A 511 29.39 -15.65 -6.05
C HIS A 511 28.19 -15.01 -5.33
N GLY A 512 26.99 -15.23 -5.86
CA GLY A 512 25.75 -14.64 -5.35
C GLY A 512 25.08 -13.72 -6.38
N ALA A 513 24.42 -12.66 -5.93
CA ALA A 513 23.69 -11.73 -6.81
C ALA A 513 24.58 -10.53 -7.16
N MET A 514 24.59 -10.05 -8.41
CA MET A 514 25.35 -8.85 -8.80
C MET A 514 24.87 -7.60 -8.05
N CYS A 515 23.61 -7.57 -7.63
CA CYS A 515 23.03 -6.50 -6.85
C CYS A 515 22.90 -6.88 -5.37
N LYS A 516 23.31 -5.98 -4.48
CA LYS A 516 23.17 -6.14 -3.03
C LYS A 516 22.66 -4.85 -2.39
N VAL A 517 21.77 -4.99 -1.40
CA VAL A 517 21.35 -3.87 -0.55
C VAL A 517 21.48 -4.24 0.92
N GLU A 518 22.24 -3.43 1.66
CA GLU A 518 22.48 -3.57 3.09
C GLU A 518 22.05 -2.29 3.81
N ILE A 519 21.56 -2.45 5.04
CA ILE A 519 21.12 -1.32 5.87
C ILE A 519 21.67 -1.43 7.28
N ILE A 520 21.83 -0.27 7.92
CA ILE A 520 22.08 -0.20 9.36
C ILE A 520 21.35 1.00 9.96
N SER A 521 20.69 0.81 11.10
CA SER A 521 20.08 1.93 11.82
C SER A 521 21.16 2.80 12.46
N ARG A 522 20.90 4.10 12.64
CA ARG A 522 21.83 4.99 13.35
C ARG A 522 22.06 4.48 14.77
N THR A 523 21.03 3.98 15.44
CA THR A 523 21.14 3.37 16.77
C THR A 523 22.12 2.20 16.76
N ASP A 524 21.96 1.23 15.84
CA ASP A 524 22.86 0.06 15.78
C ASP A 524 24.28 0.46 15.37
N LEU A 525 24.43 1.44 14.48
CA LEU A 525 25.75 1.99 14.13
C LEU A 525 26.43 2.65 15.34
N LEU A 526 25.68 3.40 16.15
CA LEU A 526 26.20 4.00 17.38
C LEU A 526 26.56 2.92 18.41
N ARG A 527 25.74 1.88 18.56
CA ARG A 527 26.00 0.72 19.43
C ARG A 527 27.27 0.00 19.00
N ALA A 528 27.42 -0.30 17.72
CA ALA A 528 28.59 -0.96 17.14
C ALA A 528 29.87 -0.12 17.33
N ARG A 529 29.74 1.21 17.37
CA ARG A 529 30.85 2.14 17.68
C ARG A 529 31.08 2.36 19.18
N GLY A 530 30.34 1.66 20.05
CA GLY A 530 30.49 1.74 21.50
C GLY A 530 29.92 3.02 22.13
N PHE A 531 28.95 3.68 21.49
CA PHE A 531 28.21 4.80 22.09
C PHE A 531 26.94 4.29 22.81
N GLN A 532 26.45 5.10 23.75
CA GLN A 532 25.11 4.91 24.33
C GLN A 532 24.04 5.12 23.26
N THR A 533 22.98 4.31 23.32
CA THR A 533 21.83 4.33 22.42
C THR A 533 20.53 4.55 23.15
#